data_AF-A0A522U7C5-F1
#
_entry.id   AF-A0A522U7C5-F1
#
_cell.length_a   1.000
_cell.length_b   1.000
_cell.length_c   1.000
_cell.angle_alpha   90.00
_cell.angle_beta   90.00
_cell.angle_gamma   90.00
#
_symmetry.space_group_name_H-M   'P 1'
#
loop_
_entity.id
_entity.type
_entity.pdbx_description
1 polymer ?
#
loop_
_entity_poly.entity_id
_entity_poly.type
_entity_poly.pdbx_seq_one_letter_code
_entity_poly.pdbx_strand_id
1 'polypeptide(L)' 'MDWAELKNKGESELKELLAQTRRELHESRTLARARQLKQVHKIGELKKTAARINMLLCKKPL' A
#
# COMPACT_ATOMS: atom_id res chain seq x y z
N MET A 1 1.67 -7.95 -2.64
CA MET A 1 0.57 -7.66 -3.58
C MET A 1 1.14 -7.53 -4.97
N ASP A 2 0.60 -8.30 -5.90
CA ASP A 2 1.16 -8.35 -7.25
C ASP A 2 0.62 -7.22 -8.14
N TRP A 3 1.41 -6.81 -9.12
CA TRP A 3 1.05 -5.74 -10.05
C TRP A 3 -0.13 -6.12 -10.96
N ALA A 4 -0.20 -7.39 -11.36
CA ALA A 4 -1.33 -7.89 -12.14
C ALA A 4 -2.66 -7.77 -11.37
N GLU A 5 -2.65 -8.10 -10.08
CA GLU A 5 -3.82 -7.96 -9.20
C GLU A 5 -4.27 -6.50 -9.06
N LEU A 6 -3.31 -5.57 -8.92
CA LEU A 6 -3.62 -4.15 -8.78
C LEU A 6 -4.26 -3.56 -10.04
N LYS A 7 -3.85 -4.00 -11.23
CA LYS A 7 -4.40 -3.51 -12.51
C LYS A 7 -5.86 -3.90 -12.74
N ASN A 8 -6.28 -5.05 -12.23
CA ASN A 8 -7.63 -5.56 -12.42
C ASN A 8 -8.66 -4.89 -11.49
N LYS A 9 -8.21 -4.13 -10.48
CA LYS A 9 -9.11 -3.47 -9.52
C LYS A 9 -9.79 -2.23 -10.08
N GLY A 10 -11.03 -2.03 -9.66
CA GLY A 10 -11.80 -0.80 -9.88
C GLY A 10 -11.17 0.41 -9.18
N GLU A 11 -11.57 1.63 -9.56
CA GLU A 11 -11.05 2.84 -8.90
C GLU A 11 -11.41 2.91 -7.41
N SER A 12 -12.67 2.59 -7.06
CA SER A 12 -13.11 2.55 -5.65
C SER A 12 -12.30 1.55 -4.83
N GLU A 13 -12.10 0.35 -5.37
CA GLU A 13 -11.29 -0.70 -4.74
C GLU A 13 -9.83 -0.29 -4.57
N LEU A 14 -9.26 0.43 -5.56
CA LEU A 14 -7.91 0.98 -5.46
C LEU A 14 -7.82 2.06 -4.37
N LYS A 15 -8.84 2.92 -4.21
CA LYS A 15 -8.88 3.92 -3.14
C LYS A 15 -8.99 3.27 -1.77
N GLU A 16 -9.84 2.27 -1.61
CA GLU A 16 -9.98 1.49 -0.37
C GLU A 16 -8.68 0.77 -0.03
N LEU A 17 -8.08 0.10 -1.01
CA LEU A 17 -6.81 -0.59 -0.85
C LEU A 17 -5.67 0.38 -0.50
N LEU A 18 -5.66 1.57 -1.09
CA LEU A 18 -4.71 2.62 -0.73
C LEU A 18 -4.87 3.06 0.73
N ALA A 19 -6.12 3.26 1.18
CA ALA A 19 -6.41 3.63 2.55
C ALA A 19 -5.95 2.54 3.53
N GLN A 20 -6.23 1.27 3.22
CA GLN A 20 -5.79 0.12 4.00
C GLN A 20 -4.26 0.02 4.04
N THR A 21 -3.59 0.11 2.89
CA THR A 21 -2.12 0.06 2.79
C THR A 21 -1.46 1.18 3.61
N ARG A 22 -2.06 2.38 3.64
CA ARG A 22 -1.57 3.50 4.46
C ARG A 22 -1.72 3.24 5.95
N ARG A 23 -2.84 2.64 6.39
CA ARG A 23 -3.05 2.25 7.79
C ARG A 23 -2.02 1.22 8.24
N GLU A 24 -1.81 0.17 7.45
CA GLU A 24 -0.81 -0.87 7.73
C GLU A 24 0.62 -0.31 7.75
N LEU A 25 0.91 0.65 6.87
CA LEU A 25 2.20 1.33 6.86
C LEU A 25 2.40 2.16 8.14
N HIS A 26 1.36 2.83 8.62
CA HIS A 26 1.41 3.58 9.87
C HIS A 26 1.65 2.64 11.06
N GLU A 27 0.88 1.57 11.18
CA GLU A 27 1.03 0.56 12.23
C GLU A 27 2.42 -0.07 12.21
N SER A 28 2.90 -0.48 11.03
CA SER A 28 4.25 -1.05 10.87
C SER A 28 5.34 -0.06 11.28
N ARG A 29 5.16 1.24 10.99
CA ARG A 29 6.09 2.29 11.45
C ARG A 29 6.06 2.47 12.96
N THR A 30 4.88 2.40 13.58
CA THR A 30 4.73 2.47 15.03
C THR A 30 5.43 1.29 15.71
N LEU A 31 5.20 0.07 15.21
CA LEU A 31 5.90 -1.13 15.69
C LEU A 31 7.42 -1.06 15.46
N ALA A 32 7.87 -0.51 14.34
CA ALA A 32 9.29 -0.32 14.07
C ALA A 32 9.94 0.66 15.04
N ARG A 33 9.26 1.78 15.35
CA ARG A 33 9.71 2.75 16.36
C ARG A 33 9.81 2.12 17.75
N ALA A 34 8.85 1.26 18.09
CA ALA A 34 8.87 0.47 19.33
C ALA A 34 9.87 -0.69 19.33
N ARG A 35 10.62 -0.92 18.23
CA ARG A 35 11.51 -2.09 18.02
C ARG A 35 10.79 -3.45 18.14
N GLN A 36 9.47 -3.47 17.91
CA GLN A 36 8.62 -4.65 17.97
C GLN A 36 8.29 -5.22 16.58
N LEU A 37 8.71 -4.55 15.50
CA LEU A 37 8.45 -5.02 14.14
C LEU A 37 9.39 -6.19 13.79
N LYS A 38 8.82 -7.40 13.71
CA LYS A 38 9.54 -8.62 13.31
C LYS A 38 9.97 -8.60 11.83
N GLN A 39 9.16 -8.02 10.95
CA GLN A 39 9.37 -8.02 9.50
C GLN A 39 9.63 -6.61 8.97
N VAL A 40 10.87 -6.14 9.06
CA VAL A 40 11.27 -4.79 8.62
C VAL A 40 11.10 -4.55 7.10
N HIS A 41 11.27 -5.58 6.27
CA HIS A 41 11.08 -5.48 4.82
C HIS A 41 9.63 -5.14 4.43
N LYS A 42 8.65 -5.50 5.28
CA LYS A 42 7.22 -5.22 5.07
C LYS A 42 6.94 -3.73 4.86
N ILE A 43 7.67 -2.85 5.54
CA ILE A 43 7.53 -1.39 5.33
C ILE A 43 7.89 -1.00 3.89
N GLY A 44 8.96 -1.59 3.34
CA GLY A 44 9.40 -1.35 1.98
C GLY A 44 8.37 -1.84 0.95
N GLU A 45 7.80 -3.02 1.19
CA GLU A 45 6.75 -3.58 0.34
C GLU A 45 5.47 -2.76 0.36
N LEU A 46 5.01 -2.36 1.55
CA LEU A 46 3.83 -1.50 1.71
C LEU A 46 4.00 -0.15 0.99
N LYS A 47 5.20 0.46 1.06
CA LYS A 47 5.52 1.67 0.30
C LYS A 47 5.44 1.44 -1.21
N LYS A 48 6.02 0.35 -1.71
CA LYS A 48 5.97 0.00 -3.14
C LYS A 48 4.53 -0.23 -3.61
N THR A 49 3.73 -0.96 -2.82
CA THR A 49 2.31 -1.18 -3.10
C THR A 49 1.53 0.14 -3.14
N ALA A 50 1.71 1.02 -2.16
CA ALA A 50 1.04 2.33 -2.13
C ALA A 50 1.42 3.20 -3.33
N ALA A 51 2.70 3.22 -3.73
CA ALA A 51 3.16 3.95 -4.91
C ALA A 51 2.54 3.41 -6.21
N ARG A 52 2.47 2.08 -6.36
CA ARG A 52 1.81 1.41 -7.49
C ARG A 52 0.33 1.76 -7.58
N ILE A 53 -0.39 1.75 -6.46
CA ILE A 53 -1.81 2.11 -6.41
C ILE A 53 -2.01 3.58 -6.80
N ASN A 54 -1.21 4.49 -6.24
CA ASN A 54 -1.25 5.92 -6.62
C ASN A 54 -0.98 6.13 -8.11
N MET A 55 0.00 5.42 -8.67
CA MET A 55 0.29 5.48 -10.10
C MET A 55 -0.91 5.05 -10.95
N LEU A 56 -1.59 3.96 -10.57
CA LEU A 56 -2.78 3.48 -11.29
C LEU A 56 -3.95 4.47 -11.17
N LEU A 57 -4.19 5.04 -9.99
CA LEU A 57 -5.21 6.06 -9.78
C LEU A 57 -4.93 7.33 -10.60
N CYS A 58 -3.68 7.76 -10.70
CA CYS A 58 -3.28 8.91 -11.51
C CYS A 58 -3.41 8.67 -13.02
N LYS A 59 -3.32 7.41 -13.47
CA LYS A 59 -3.43 7.03 -14.88
C LYS A 59 -4.85 6.76 -15.35
N LYS A 60 -5.82 6.56 -14.44
CA LYS A 60 -7.24 6.47 -14.81
C LYS A 60 -7.76 7.89 -15.02
N PRO A 61 -8.17 8.28 -16.25
CA PRO A 61 -8.86 9.54 -16.44
C PRO A 61 -10.20 9.49 -15.69
N LEU A 62 -10.55 10.61 -15.05
CA LEU A 62 -11.85 10.89 -14.42
C LEU A 62 -13.02 10.59 -15.37
#